data_AF-A0A378YEF9-F1
#
_entry.id   AF-A0A378YEF9-F1
#
_cell.length_a   1.000
_cell.length_b   1.000
_cell.length_c   1.000
_cell.angle_alpha   90.00
_cell.angle_beta   90.00
_cell.angle_gamma   90.00
#
_symmetry.space_group_name_H-M   'P 1'
#
loop_
_entity.id
_entity.type
_entity.pdbx_description
1 polymer ?
#
loop_
_entity_poly.entity_id
_entity_poly.type
_entity_poly.pdbx_seq_one_letter_code
_entity_poly.pdbx_strand_id
1 'polypeptide(L)'
;MKPNRNPPASADAGFFCARRSPPGVSPTACRSAATCSPPSAVPQTLGFVPRCIALLAGLVVTALGTSPDAYAAGARHVASAPGPRASSRNVDMSKRLLGEDDARYLLTRTGYSPDARELAPFVGLTRAQAVDRLLDESRRTAVTEPPPWAADPPLYDARVKSMTAEQKRDLNERRNRMAASLAAWWAQEMATTPSPLTERMTMFWHNHFVSSSDKVREPVVMYRQNVLLRANALGNFGTLLHAVSKDPAMLIYLDGAGSRKGRPNENFAREVMELFTLGEGHYTEQDVREAARAYTGWSIDRPTMTYVWRANLHDTGTKTVLGQTGDFDGDQVLDILLARPETATFVTGKLWREFVSPTPDPQQAARVANAFRASGYDIRVALRALLLTPSFWDRDARGTLVKSPSEFVTDTVREFDIGYDDPQMLARQMGVLGQALFRPPNVKGWPGGDAWIDSSTLLARKQFVERMFRATEKANAGAASMVPSMSMRTDVRRTALTMAPSMPRTVAGVRFDLARWLQPYALGPVDVPDARAREALQRAVLPMAPAAPQTSGDNSAAYLQALLMDPAYQLK
;
A
#
# COMPACT_ATOMS: atom_id res chain seq x y z
N MET A 1 -39.25 -4.61 31.12
CA MET A 1 -38.90 -4.25 29.73
C MET A 1 -38.14 -5.40 29.09
N LYS A 2 -38.46 -5.80 27.86
CA LYS A 2 -37.71 -6.84 27.11
C LYS A 2 -36.50 -6.18 26.41
N PRO A 3 -35.29 -6.76 26.46
CA PRO A 3 -34.18 -6.31 25.62
C PRO A 3 -34.35 -6.83 24.18
N ASN A 4 -34.05 -5.97 23.20
CA ASN A 4 -34.24 -6.26 21.79
C ASN A 4 -33.11 -7.14 21.24
N ARG A 5 -33.43 -8.09 20.35
CA ARG A 5 -32.42 -8.97 19.69
C ARG A 5 -32.01 -8.35 18.36
N ASN A 6 -30.73 -8.05 18.18
CA ASN A 6 -30.16 -7.83 16.84
C ASN A 6 -29.64 -9.17 16.26
N PRO A 7 -29.92 -9.50 14.99
CA PRO A 7 -29.50 -10.75 14.35
C PRO A 7 -28.02 -10.72 13.90
N PRO A 8 -27.41 -11.89 13.64
CA PRO A 8 -26.05 -11.97 13.11
C PRO A 8 -25.96 -11.54 11.64
N ALA A 9 -24.84 -10.94 11.25
CA ALA A 9 -24.53 -10.64 9.86
C ALA A 9 -24.36 -11.95 9.06
N SER A 10 -25.22 -12.17 8.07
CA SER A 10 -25.07 -13.22 7.07
C SER A 10 -24.11 -12.79 5.95
N ALA A 11 -23.52 -13.77 5.28
CA ALA A 11 -22.84 -13.53 4.02
C ALA A 11 -23.84 -13.05 2.96
N ASP A 12 -23.36 -12.24 2.02
CA ASP A 12 -23.65 -12.38 0.59
C ASP A 12 -22.68 -11.51 -0.22
N ALA A 13 -21.79 -12.17 -0.98
CA ALA A 13 -20.98 -11.54 -2.02
C ALA A 13 -21.52 -12.04 -3.37
N GLY A 14 -22.10 -11.14 -4.16
CA GLY A 14 -22.74 -11.51 -5.43
C GLY A 14 -23.27 -10.29 -6.17
N PHE A 15 -22.42 -9.65 -6.97
CA PHE A 15 -22.81 -8.57 -7.87
C PHE A 15 -22.87 -9.11 -9.31
N PHE A 16 -24.08 -9.24 -9.86
CA PHE A 16 -24.30 -9.54 -11.28
C PHE A 16 -24.78 -8.26 -12.00
N CYS A 17 -24.22 -7.98 -13.17
CA CYS A 17 -24.71 -6.90 -14.04
C CYS A 17 -26.04 -7.29 -14.70
N ALA A 18 -27.08 -6.47 -14.52
CA ALA A 18 -28.29 -6.51 -15.34
C ALA A 18 -28.83 -5.09 -15.58
N ARG A 19 -29.24 -4.81 -16.81
CA ARG A 19 -29.71 -3.48 -17.27
C ARG A 19 -31.09 -3.15 -16.67
N ARG A 20 -31.33 -1.87 -16.34
CA ARG A 20 -32.67 -1.38 -15.95
C ARG A 20 -33.48 -0.91 -17.17
N SER A 21 -34.77 -1.21 -17.15
CA SER A 21 -35.84 -0.42 -17.77
C SER A 21 -37.11 -0.58 -16.89
N PRO A 22 -38.04 0.39 -16.88
CA PRO A 22 -38.92 0.63 -15.72
C PRO A 22 -40.21 -0.23 -15.67
N PRO A 23 -40.91 -0.27 -14.51
CA PRO A 23 -41.95 -1.27 -14.24
C PRO A 23 -43.39 -0.80 -14.49
N GLY A 24 -44.32 -1.75 -14.60
CA GLY A 24 -45.77 -1.48 -14.58
C GLY A 24 -46.64 -2.71 -14.34
N VAL A 25 -47.45 -2.64 -13.26
CA VAL A 25 -48.69 -3.40 -12.99
C VAL A 25 -48.58 -4.88 -12.54
N SER A 26 -49.28 -5.18 -11.44
CA SER A 26 -49.45 -6.51 -10.80
C SER A 26 -50.93 -7.00 -10.95
N PRO A 27 -51.38 -8.11 -10.33
CA PRO A 27 -51.42 -9.42 -10.98
C PRO A 27 -52.84 -10.03 -11.03
N THR A 28 -53.01 -11.14 -11.75
CA THR A 28 -54.20 -12.01 -11.61
C THR A 28 -53.81 -13.50 -11.67
N ALA A 29 -54.50 -14.32 -10.89
CA ALA A 29 -54.16 -15.73 -10.65
C ALA A 29 -54.71 -16.69 -11.71
N CYS A 30 -54.05 -17.85 -11.87
CA CYS A 30 -54.77 -19.13 -11.71
C CYS A 30 -53.85 -20.35 -11.47
N ARG A 31 -54.49 -21.46 -11.11
CA ARG A 31 -53.89 -22.76 -10.74
C ARG A 31 -53.64 -23.62 -11.99
N SER A 32 -52.64 -24.51 -11.98
CA SER A 32 -52.85 -25.98 -11.81
C SER A 32 -51.64 -26.84 -12.25
N ALA A 33 -51.57 -28.02 -11.62
CA ALA A 33 -50.56 -29.08 -11.71
C ALA A 33 -50.30 -29.76 -13.08
N ALA A 34 -49.31 -30.68 -13.05
CA ALA A 34 -49.19 -31.95 -13.81
C ALA A 34 -48.18 -32.06 -14.98
N THR A 35 -46.95 -32.49 -14.63
CA THR A 35 -46.22 -33.69 -15.11
C THR A 35 -46.24 -34.21 -16.56
N CYS A 36 -45.07 -34.77 -16.95
CA CYS A 36 -44.79 -35.79 -17.98
C CYS A 36 -44.25 -35.36 -19.37
N SER A 37 -42.91 -35.37 -19.48
CA SER A 37 -42.02 -36.16 -20.38
C SER A 37 -42.29 -36.38 -21.90
N PRO A 38 -41.22 -36.60 -22.71
CA PRO A 38 -41.22 -36.48 -24.19
C PRO A 38 -41.32 -37.86 -24.93
N PRO A 39 -41.18 -38.01 -26.28
CA PRO A 39 -39.85 -38.00 -26.94
C PRO A 39 -39.73 -37.68 -28.49
N SER A 40 -38.49 -37.43 -28.94
CA SER A 40 -37.80 -37.93 -30.18
C SER A 40 -38.12 -37.53 -31.67
N ALA A 41 -37.02 -37.49 -32.45
CA ALA A 41 -36.81 -37.66 -33.93
C ALA A 41 -37.09 -36.45 -34.89
N VAL A 42 -36.15 -35.78 -35.62
CA VAL A 42 -35.01 -36.18 -36.51
C VAL A 42 -35.46 -36.87 -37.82
N PRO A 43 -34.92 -36.63 -39.06
CA PRO A 43 -34.17 -35.51 -39.68
C PRO A 43 -34.70 -35.09 -41.10
N GLN A 44 -33.97 -34.22 -41.84
CA GLN A 44 -33.60 -34.26 -43.31
C GLN A 44 -33.24 -32.83 -43.80
N THR A 45 -31.99 -32.46 -44.14
CA THR A 45 -31.10 -32.73 -45.32
C THR A 45 -31.35 -31.88 -46.58
N LEU A 46 -30.25 -31.55 -47.28
CA LEU A 46 -30.10 -30.70 -48.51
C LEU A 46 -30.22 -29.18 -48.22
N GLY A 47 -29.29 -28.29 -48.55
CA GLY A 47 -28.01 -28.41 -49.26
C GLY A 47 -28.08 -27.81 -50.67
N PHE A 48 -27.40 -26.69 -50.93
CA PHE A 48 -26.78 -26.29 -52.21
C PHE A 48 -26.02 -24.95 -52.06
N VAL A 49 -24.90 -24.82 -52.76
CA VAL A 49 -24.07 -23.60 -52.92
C VAL A 49 -23.70 -23.54 -54.42
N PRO A 50 -23.81 -22.39 -55.11
CA PRO A 50 -22.57 -21.79 -55.64
C PRO A 50 -22.50 -20.25 -55.75
N ARG A 51 -21.24 -19.80 -55.83
CA ARG A 51 -20.66 -18.48 -56.13
C ARG A 51 -21.23 -17.73 -57.35
N CYS A 52 -21.13 -16.38 -57.32
CA CYS A 52 -20.45 -15.47 -58.28
C CYS A 52 -20.43 -14.03 -57.67
N ILE A 53 -19.36 -13.22 -57.57
CA ILE A 53 -18.37 -12.65 -58.53
C ILE A 53 -18.77 -11.25 -59.07
N ALA A 54 -17.81 -10.30 -59.06
CA ALA A 54 -17.73 -9.00 -59.78
C ALA A 54 -18.59 -7.79 -59.28
N LEU A 55 -18.24 -6.50 -59.49
CA LEU A 55 -16.95 -5.74 -59.61
C LEU A 55 -17.24 -4.20 -59.67
N LEU A 56 -16.35 -3.39 -59.07
CA LEU A 56 -15.94 -2.00 -59.43
C LEU A 56 -16.87 -0.75 -59.46
N ALA A 57 -16.19 0.40 -59.31
CA ALA A 57 -16.55 1.82 -59.53
C ALA A 57 -17.61 2.47 -58.61
N GLY A 58 -17.47 3.73 -58.14
CA GLY A 58 -16.40 4.72 -58.30
C GLY A 58 -16.89 6.04 -58.92
N LEU A 59 -17.01 7.13 -58.14
CA LEU A 59 -17.24 8.47 -58.68
C LEU A 59 -16.75 9.59 -57.75
N VAL A 60 -16.24 10.67 -58.35
CA VAL A 60 -15.71 11.89 -57.72
C VAL A 60 -16.49 13.08 -58.28
N VAL A 61 -16.93 14.04 -57.45
CA VAL A 61 -17.38 15.37 -57.90
C VAL A 61 -16.95 16.47 -56.92
N THR A 62 -16.48 17.56 -57.50
CA THR A 62 -16.07 18.85 -56.90
C THR A 62 -16.73 19.98 -57.71
N ALA A 63 -17.02 21.18 -57.20
CA ALA A 63 -16.90 21.78 -55.86
C ALA A 63 -17.83 23.03 -55.79
N LEU A 64 -17.51 23.99 -54.90
CA LEU A 64 -17.97 25.39 -54.81
C LEU A 64 -19.27 25.59 -53.99
N GLY A 65 -19.39 26.57 -53.09
CA GLY A 65 -18.41 27.52 -52.54
C GLY A 65 -18.97 28.94 -52.39
N THR A 66 -19.08 29.46 -51.17
CA THR A 66 -19.17 30.91 -50.81
C THR A 66 -19.07 31.09 -49.30
N SER A 67 -18.16 31.96 -48.84
CA SER A 67 -18.22 32.63 -47.54
C SER A 67 -18.62 34.10 -47.75
N PRO A 68 -18.90 34.87 -46.69
CA PRO A 68 -17.90 35.87 -46.31
C PRO A 68 -17.73 36.08 -44.79
N ASP A 69 -16.50 36.44 -44.41
CA ASP A 69 -16.04 37.46 -43.44
C ASP A 69 -16.63 37.58 -42.01
N ALA A 70 -15.92 38.14 -41.02
CA ALA A 70 -14.49 38.23 -40.70
C ALA A 70 -14.39 38.98 -39.35
N TYR A 71 -13.48 38.59 -38.45
CA TYR A 71 -12.65 39.52 -37.66
C TYR A 71 -11.56 38.74 -36.90
N ALA A 72 -10.32 39.21 -36.94
CA ALA A 72 -9.16 38.48 -36.44
C ALA A 72 -8.13 39.41 -35.77
N ALA A 73 -7.54 38.92 -34.68
CA ALA A 73 -6.20 39.28 -34.17
C ALA A 73 -5.78 38.20 -33.15
N GLY A 74 -4.54 37.70 -33.11
CA GLY A 74 -3.41 37.95 -33.99
C GLY A 74 -2.07 37.67 -33.31
N ALA A 75 -1.61 36.42 -33.27
CA ALA A 75 -0.25 36.06 -32.86
C ALA A 75 0.26 34.86 -33.66
N ARG A 76 1.19 35.10 -34.61
CA ARG A 76 1.81 34.04 -35.43
C ARG A 76 3.10 33.57 -34.77
N HIS A 77 3.15 32.32 -34.30
CA HIS A 77 4.43 31.65 -34.09
C HIS A 77 4.96 31.13 -35.43
N VAL A 78 6.18 31.57 -35.79
CA VAL A 78 6.92 31.03 -36.93
C VAL A 78 7.41 29.63 -36.59
N ALA A 79 6.97 28.63 -37.35
CA ALA A 79 7.50 27.28 -37.24
C ALA A 79 8.93 27.23 -37.82
N SER A 80 9.93 27.09 -36.97
CA SER A 80 11.30 26.80 -37.41
C SER A 80 11.41 25.33 -37.83
N ALA A 81 12.05 25.08 -38.97
CA ALA A 81 12.35 23.72 -39.40
C ALA A 81 13.34 23.05 -38.42
N PRO A 82 13.21 21.74 -38.14
CA PRO A 82 14.14 21.05 -37.25
C PRO A 82 15.53 20.98 -37.90
N GLY A 83 16.49 21.67 -37.29
CA GLY A 83 17.90 21.50 -37.62
C GLY A 83 18.38 20.05 -37.42
N PRO A 84 19.50 19.65 -38.03
CA PRO A 84 19.99 18.28 -37.94
C PRO A 84 20.18 17.90 -36.46
N ARG A 85 19.50 16.83 -36.02
CA ARG A 85 19.68 16.28 -34.68
C ARG A 85 21.15 15.90 -34.50
N ALA A 86 21.88 16.71 -33.76
CA ALA A 86 23.17 16.32 -33.22
C ALA A 86 22.99 14.96 -32.53
N SER A 87 23.88 14.01 -32.82
CA SER A 87 23.83 12.70 -32.18
C SER A 87 24.01 12.88 -30.68
N SER A 88 22.91 12.81 -29.94
CA SER A 88 22.94 12.80 -28.49
C SER A 88 23.75 11.57 -28.09
N ARG A 89 24.99 11.78 -27.63
CA ARG A 89 25.77 10.73 -26.98
C ARG A 89 24.85 10.08 -25.96
N ASN A 90 24.73 8.76 -26.01
CA ASN A 90 23.93 8.02 -25.04
C ASN A 90 24.64 8.14 -23.69
N VAL A 91 24.33 9.21 -22.94
CA VAL A 91 24.90 9.45 -21.62
C VAL A 91 24.32 8.40 -20.70
N ASP A 92 25.18 7.52 -20.20
CA ASP A 92 24.83 6.51 -19.22
C ASP A 92 24.42 7.21 -17.91
N MET A 93 23.11 7.43 -17.76
CA MET A 93 22.54 8.16 -16.63
C MET A 93 22.79 7.46 -15.29
N SER A 94 23.13 6.17 -15.28
CA SER A 94 23.52 5.46 -14.05
C SER A 94 24.81 5.99 -13.44
N LYS A 95 25.68 6.63 -14.25
CA LYS A 95 26.95 7.26 -13.84
C LYS A 95 26.81 8.73 -13.43
N ARG A 96 25.60 9.30 -13.44
CA ARG A 96 25.36 10.66 -12.95
C ARG A 96 25.55 10.70 -11.43
N LEU A 97 26.30 11.69 -10.94
CA LEU A 97 26.52 11.90 -9.51
C LEU A 97 25.25 12.46 -8.84
N LEU A 98 24.99 12.02 -7.61
CA LEU A 98 23.93 12.53 -6.73
C LEU A 98 24.36 13.86 -6.12
N GLY A 99 23.58 14.91 -6.38
CA GLY A 99 23.51 16.05 -5.47
C GLY A 99 22.65 15.72 -4.25
N GLU A 100 22.65 16.58 -3.25
CA GLU A 100 21.87 16.42 -2.02
C GLU A 100 20.37 16.16 -2.29
N ASP A 101 19.77 16.91 -3.23
CA ASP A 101 18.35 16.77 -3.58
C ASP A 101 18.02 15.46 -4.34
N ASP A 102 18.99 14.86 -5.05
CA ASP A 102 18.87 13.54 -5.69
C ASP A 102 19.07 12.41 -4.65
N ALA A 103 19.96 12.61 -3.67
CA ALA A 103 20.15 11.68 -2.55
C ALA A 103 18.95 11.64 -1.61
N ARG A 104 18.43 12.81 -1.19
CA ARG A 104 17.22 12.92 -0.35
C ARG A 104 16.03 12.27 -1.04
N TYR A 105 15.85 12.53 -2.34
CA TYR A 105 14.81 11.88 -3.13
C TYR A 105 14.92 10.35 -3.13
N LEU A 106 16.09 9.78 -3.44
CA LEU A 106 16.29 8.33 -3.42
C LEU A 106 15.90 7.73 -2.06
N LEU A 107 16.39 8.32 -0.97
CA LEU A 107 16.18 7.81 0.39
C LEU A 107 14.72 7.97 0.85
N THR A 108 14.10 9.14 0.72
CA THR A 108 12.67 9.32 1.07
C THR A 108 11.75 8.48 0.20
N ARG A 109 12.07 8.28 -1.09
CA ARG A 109 11.23 7.51 -2.01
C ARG A 109 11.22 6.01 -1.70
N THR A 110 12.37 5.48 -1.28
CA THR A 110 12.58 4.03 -1.05
C THR A 110 12.51 3.64 0.43
N GLY A 111 12.71 4.59 1.32
CA GLY A 111 12.76 4.46 2.77
C GLY A 111 11.76 5.39 3.46
N TYR A 112 12.26 6.18 4.39
CA TYR A 112 11.59 7.28 5.07
C TYR A 112 12.50 8.52 4.99
N SER A 113 12.03 9.69 5.40
CA SER A 113 12.87 10.90 5.47
C SER A 113 14.20 10.60 6.20
N PRO A 114 15.37 10.82 5.55
CA PRO A 114 16.68 10.53 6.12
C PRO A 114 17.16 11.66 7.03
N ASP A 115 17.93 11.33 8.06
CA ASP A 115 18.69 12.34 8.80
C ASP A 115 19.96 12.78 8.01
N ALA A 116 20.65 13.82 8.49
CA ALA A 116 21.85 14.34 7.82
C ALA A 116 23.02 13.34 7.74
N ARG A 117 23.11 12.38 8.68
CA ARG A 117 24.14 11.32 8.74
C ARG A 117 23.80 10.16 7.80
N GLU A 118 22.51 9.88 7.61
CA GLU A 118 22.01 8.93 6.61
C GLU A 118 22.13 9.49 5.18
N LEU A 119 21.92 10.79 5.01
CA LEU A 119 21.97 11.47 3.72
C LEU A 119 23.41 11.65 3.18
N ALA A 120 24.34 12.11 4.03
CA ALA A 120 25.69 12.49 3.60
C ALA A 120 26.47 11.39 2.84
N PRO A 121 26.42 10.09 3.22
CA PRO A 121 27.12 9.01 2.51
C PRO A 121 26.65 8.75 1.06
N PHE A 122 25.50 9.30 0.66
CA PHE A 122 24.95 9.15 -0.69
C PHE A 122 25.30 10.33 -1.62
N VAL A 123 25.67 11.49 -1.06
CA VAL A 123 26.05 12.67 -1.84
C VAL A 123 27.39 12.44 -2.54
N GLY A 124 27.44 12.71 -3.84
CA GLY A 124 28.63 12.47 -4.67
C GLY A 124 28.81 11.01 -5.14
N LEU A 125 27.97 10.06 -4.73
CA LEU A 125 27.91 8.74 -5.37
C LEU A 125 27.28 8.84 -6.76
N THR A 126 27.63 7.95 -7.69
CA THR A 126 26.83 7.75 -8.91
C THR A 126 25.47 7.13 -8.56
N ARG A 127 24.44 7.34 -9.41
CA ARG A 127 23.11 6.71 -9.24
C ARG A 127 23.19 5.19 -9.09
N ALA A 128 24.07 4.52 -9.85
CA ALA A 128 24.35 3.10 -9.69
C ALA A 128 24.88 2.78 -8.27
N GLN A 129 25.96 3.41 -7.84
CA GLN A 129 26.57 3.18 -6.52
C GLN A 129 25.60 3.48 -5.36
N ALA A 130 24.76 4.51 -5.51
CA ALA A 130 23.77 4.89 -4.52
C ALA A 130 22.66 3.83 -4.38
N VAL A 131 22.13 3.34 -5.51
CA VAL A 131 21.14 2.24 -5.52
C VAL A 131 21.75 0.94 -5.00
N ASP A 132 23.00 0.63 -5.38
CA ASP A 132 23.70 -0.57 -4.92
C ASP A 132 23.92 -0.53 -3.41
N ARG A 133 24.44 0.59 -2.87
CA ARG A 133 24.59 0.82 -1.43
C ARG A 133 23.27 0.64 -0.67
N LEU A 134 22.20 1.27 -1.14
CA LEU A 134 20.87 1.21 -0.52
C LEU A 134 20.35 -0.23 -0.43
N LEU A 135 20.59 -1.06 -1.46
CA LEU A 135 20.21 -2.46 -1.46
C LEU A 135 21.11 -3.29 -0.53
N ASP A 136 22.41 -3.03 -0.49
CA ASP A 136 23.37 -3.77 0.33
C ASP A 136 23.22 -3.48 1.84
N GLU A 137 22.78 -2.28 2.22
CA GLU A 137 22.46 -1.90 3.60
C GLU A 137 21.10 -2.46 4.11
N SER A 138 20.36 -3.22 3.27
CA SER A 138 19.08 -3.82 3.68
C SER A 138 19.26 -4.95 4.72
N ARG A 139 18.50 -4.93 5.81
CA ARG A 139 18.49 -5.97 6.85
C ARG A 139 17.40 -7.01 6.61
N ARG A 140 17.50 -8.15 7.30
CA ARG A 140 16.48 -9.24 7.32
C ARG A 140 15.79 -9.41 8.68
N THR A 141 16.26 -8.70 9.70
CA THR A 141 15.74 -8.71 11.06
C THR A 141 15.58 -7.28 11.57
N ALA A 142 14.58 -7.06 12.43
CA ALA A 142 14.39 -5.78 13.11
C ALA A 142 15.57 -5.48 14.05
N VAL A 143 15.81 -4.20 14.33
CA VAL A 143 16.72 -3.77 15.41
C VAL A 143 15.99 -3.56 16.73
N THR A 144 14.69 -3.27 16.68
CA THR A 144 13.81 -3.09 17.83
C THR A 144 13.50 -4.44 18.46
N GLU A 145 13.77 -4.57 19.77
CA GLU A 145 13.45 -5.78 20.53
C GLU A 145 11.99 -6.19 20.35
N PRO A 146 11.70 -7.48 20.08
CA PRO A 146 10.34 -7.93 19.87
C PRO A 146 9.50 -7.78 21.16
N PRO A 147 8.16 -7.69 21.04
CA PRO A 147 7.29 -7.66 22.22
C PRO A 147 7.59 -8.86 23.14
N PRO A 148 7.60 -8.72 24.48
CA PRO A 148 8.02 -9.81 25.38
C PRO A 148 7.23 -11.12 25.22
N TRP A 149 5.97 -11.02 24.78
CA TRP A 149 5.08 -12.16 24.50
C TRP A 149 5.32 -12.80 23.12
N ALA A 150 6.23 -12.31 22.29
CA ALA A 150 6.42 -12.81 20.91
C ALA A 150 6.86 -14.29 20.85
N ALA A 151 7.45 -14.80 21.93
CA ALA A 151 7.79 -16.21 22.12
C ALA A 151 6.73 -17.00 22.92
N ASP A 152 5.65 -16.36 23.39
CA ASP A 152 4.54 -17.06 24.06
C ASP A 152 3.90 -18.11 23.13
N PRO A 153 3.31 -19.18 23.68
CA PRO A 153 2.38 -20.00 22.93
C PRO A 153 1.18 -19.17 22.42
N PRO A 154 0.57 -19.52 21.27
CA PRO A 154 -0.62 -18.86 20.77
C PRO A 154 -1.76 -18.79 21.80
N LEU A 155 -2.57 -17.74 21.73
CA LEU A 155 -3.75 -17.56 22.60
C LEU A 155 -4.91 -18.52 22.27
N TYR A 156 -4.83 -19.27 21.17
CA TYR A 156 -5.78 -20.34 20.87
C TYR A 156 -5.63 -21.51 21.86
N ASP A 157 -6.70 -21.78 22.60
CA ASP A 157 -6.82 -22.94 23.49
C ASP A 157 -8.10 -23.70 23.15
N ALA A 158 -8.04 -25.03 23.12
CA ALA A 158 -9.22 -25.88 22.97
C ALA A 158 -10.29 -25.61 24.05
N ARG A 159 -9.86 -25.19 25.24
CA ARG A 159 -10.69 -24.80 26.40
C ARG A 159 -11.45 -23.48 26.20
N VAL A 160 -11.21 -22.70 25.14
CA VAL A 160 -12.00 -21.48 24.84
C VAL A 160 -13.50 -21.77 24.72
N LYS A 161 -13.88 -22.99 24.30
CA LYS A 161 -15.28 -23.42 24.27
C LYS A 161 -15.91 -23.52 25.67
N SER A 162 -15.16 -23.99 26.66
CA SER A 162 -15.60 -24.15 28.06
C SER A 162 -15.34 -22.94 28.97
N MET A 163 -14.72 -21.87 28.45
CA MET A 163 -14.47 -20.65 29.24
C MET A 163 -15.76 -19.91 29.62
N THR A 164 -15.77 -19.31 30.81
CA THR A 164 -16.81 -18.38 31.29
C THR A 164 -16.82 -17.09 30.46
N ALA A 165 -17.86 -16.26 30.64
CA ALA A 165 -17.93 -14.95 29.97
C ALA A 165 -16.78 -14.02 30.39
N GLU A 166 -16.38 -14.06 31.66
CA GLU A 166 -15.26 -13.32 32.24
C GLU A 166 -13.91 -13.78 31.64
N GLN A 167 -13.63 -15.08 31.65
CA GLN A 167 -12.42 -15.65 31.03
C GLN A 167 -12.31 -15.31 29.54
N LYS A 168 -13.44 -15.28 28.81
CA LYS A 168 -13.50 -14.85 27.40
C LYS A 168 -13.22 -13.36 27.25
N ARG A 169 -13.66 -12.52 28.21
CA ARG A 169 -13.35 -11.09 28.24
C ARG A 169 -11.85 -10.88 28.46
N ASP A 170 -11.27 -11.49 29.49
CA ASP A 170 -9.84 -11.36 29.83
C ASP A 170 -8.93 -11.80 28.68
N LEU A 171 -9.28 -12.91 28.01
CA LEU A 171 -8.56 -13.38 26.82
C LEU A 171 -8.62 -12.38 25.67
N ASN A 172 -9.78 -11.76 25.43
CA ASN A 172 -9.92 -10.71 24.42
C ASN A 172 -9.16 -9.43 24.82
N GLU A 173 -9.15 -9.05 26.09
CA GLU A 173 -8.37 -7.90 26.58
C GLU A 173 -6.86 -8.15 26.47
N ARG A 174 -6.37 -9.35 26.83
CA ARG A 174 -4.97 -9.77 26.59
C ARG A 174 -4.62 -9.70 25.10
N ARG A 175 -5.47 -10.26 24.23
CA ARG A 175 -5.30 -10.22 22.77
C ARG A 175 -5.22 -8.79 22.23
N ASN A 176 -6.07 -7.88 22.73
CA ASN A 176 -6.06 -6.48 22.31
C ASN A 176 -4.79 -5.75 22.78
N ARG A 177 -4.30 -6.01 24.00
CA ARG A 177 -3.02 -5.48 24.50
C ARG A 177 -1.83 -5.98 23.68
N MET A 178 -1.83 -7.27 23.31
CA MET A 178 -0.82 -7.85 22.42
C MET A 178 -0.88 -7.25 21.01
N ALA A 179 -2.05 -7.12 20.40
CA ALA A 179 -2.20 -6.49 19.08
C ALA A 179 -1.74 -5.01 19.07
N ALA A 180 -2.07 -4.24 20.11
CA ALA A 180 -1.65 -2.84 20.24
C ALA A 180 -0.11 -2.71 20.43
N SER A 181 0.50 -3.57 21.24
CA SER A 181 1.96 -3.60 21.40
C SER A 181 2.70 -4.11 20.16
N LEU A 182 2.10 -5.01 19.37
CA LEU A 182 2.65 -5.44 18.08
C LEU A 182 2.68 -4.30 17.06
N ALA A 183 1.58 -3.54 16.95
CA ALA A 183 1.51 -2.37 16.09
C ALA A 183 2.52 -1.29 16.52
N ALA A 184 2.65 -1.05 17.83
CA ALA A 184 3.63 -0.12 18.38
C ALA A 184 5.08 -0.54 18.10
N TRP A 185 5.42 -1.82 18.31
CA TRP A 185 6.74 -2.36 17.98
C TRP A 185 7.09 -2.14 16.50
N TRP A 186 6.15 -2.37 15.59
CA TRP A 186 6.44 -2.18 14.16
C TRP A 186 6.57 -0.68 13.81
N ALA A 187 5.75 0.20 14.39
CA ALA A 187 5.89 1.65 14.23
C ALA A 187 7.22 2.18 14.81
N GLN A 188 7.69 1.61 15.92
CA GLN A 188 9.01 1.86 16.49
C GLN A 188 10.12 1.45 15.52
N GLU A 189 10.07 0.23 14.97
CA GLU A 189 11.06 -0.23 14.00
C GLU A 189 11.11 0.69 12.77
N MET A 190 9.96 1.08 12.20
CA MET A 190 9.95 2.04 11.08
C MET A 190 10.63 3.37 11.44
N ALA A 191 10.43 3.87 12.66
CA ALA A 191 11.01 5.14 13.11
C ALA A 191 12.53 5.04 13.35
N THR A 192 13.01 3.97 14.00
CA THR A 192 14.42 3.88 14.45
C THR A 192 15.30 2.89 13.70
N THR A 193 14.79 2.20 12.67
CA THR A 193 15.63 1.27 11.90
C THR A 193 16.71 2.01 11.11
N PRO A 194 17.96 1.47 11.05
CA PRO A 194 18.97 1.89 10.10
C PRO A 194 18.77 1.23 8.72
N SER A 195 17.61 0.61 8.47
CA SER A 195 17.29 -0.06 7.21
C SER A 195 15.88 0.29 6.69
N PRO A 196 15.57 1.58 6.40
CA PRO A 196 14.23 2.01 6.01
C PRO A 196 13.62 1.24 4.83
N LEU A 197 14.43 0.89 3.81
CA LEU A 197 13.97 0.12 2.66
C LEU A 197 13.46 -1.28 3.04
N THR A 198 14.05 -1.93 4.04
CA THR A 198 13.56 -3.22 4.53
C THR A 198 12.13 -3.09 5.11
N GLU A 199 11.85 -2.04 5.87
CA GLU A 199 10.51 -1.83 6.44
C GLU A 199 9.48 -1.37 5.40
N ARG A 200 9.88 -0.53 4.45
CA ARG A 200 9.04 -0.16 3.30
C ARG A 200 8.66 -1.36 2.45
N MET A 201 9.62 -2.24 2.15
CA MET A 201 9.35 -3.51 1.47
C MET A 201 8.54 -4.47 2.33
N THR A 202 8.75 -4.52 3.66
CA THR A 202 7.93 -5.34 4.58
C THR A 202 6.47 -4.87 4.59
N MET A 203 6.22 -3.56 4.59
CA MET A 203 4.89 -2.98 4.47
C MET A 203 4.27 -3.28 3.10
N PHE A 204 5.03 -3.09 2.01
CA PHE A 204 4.59 -3.43 0.66
C PHE A 204 4.16 -4.90 0.56
N TRP A 205 4.96 -5.84 1.07
CA TRP A 205 4.61 -7.26 1.05
C TRP A 205 3.45 -7.60 1.99
N HIS A 206 3.27 -6.91 3.11
CA HIS A 206 2.09 -7.10 3.97
C HIS A 206 0.80 -6.57 3.32
N ASN A 207 0.91 -5.51 2.49
CA ASN A 207 -0.19 -4.99 1.69
C ASN A 207 -0.43 -5.81 0.40
N HIS A 208 0.56 -6.57 -0.06
CA HIS A 208 0.44 -7.48 -1.21
C HIS A 208 -0.13 -8.84 -0.79
N PHE A 209 0.47 -9.49 0.21
CA PHE A 209 0.04 -10.76 0.81
C PHE A 209 -0.84 -10.50 2.03
N VAL A 210 -2.04 -10.01 1.74
CA VAL A 210 -2.94 -9.45 2.75
C VAL A 210 -3.34 -10.50 3.80
N SER A 211 -3.18 -10.12 5.07
CA SER A 211 -3.74 -10.85 6.22
C SER A 211 -4.15 -9.84 7.28
N SER A 212 -5.39 -9.92 7.78
CA SER A 212 -5.88 -9.02 8.84
C SER A 212 -6.02 -9.72 10.19
N SER A 213 -5.49 -9.06 11.22
CA SER A 213 -5.63 -9.46 12.62
C SER A 213 -7.09 -9.52 13.11
N ASP A 214 -8.05 -8.90 12.41
CA ASP A 214 -9.49 -9.06 12.69
C ASP A 214 -10.02 -10.47 12.42
N LYS A 215 -9.51 -11.15 11.38
CA LYS A 215 -9.89 -12.52 11.03
C LYS A 215 -8.93 -13.54 11.63
N VAL A 216 -7.62 -13.27 11.60
CA VAL A 216 -6.60 -14.16 12.19
C VAL A 216 -6.73 -14.24 13.72
N ARG A 217 -6.98 -13.09 14.38
CA ARG A 217 -7.17 -12.95 15.84
C ARG A 217 -6.09 -13.61 16.70
N GLU A 218 -4.86 -13.71 16.20
CA GLU A 218 -3.74 -14.31 16.91
C GLU A 218 -2.47 -13.46 16.76
N PRO A 219 -2.12 -12.60 17.74
CA PRO A 219 -0.99 -11.67 17.62
C PRO A 219 0.36 -12.36 17.43
N VAL A 220 0.57 -13.53 18.04
CA VAL A 220 1.80 -14.35 17.86
C VAL A 220 1.96 -14.76 16.39
N VAL A 221 0.87 -15.12 15.72
CA VAL A 221 0.88 -15.52 14.30
C VAL A 221 1.11 -14.30 13.39
N MET A 222 0.47 -13.16 13.67
CA MET A 222 0.72 -11.92 12.92
C MET A 222 2.17 -11.42 13.07
N TYR A 223 2.78 -11.58 14.24
CA TYR A 223 4.20 -11.30 14.46
C TYR A 223 5.08 -12.24 13.63
N ARG A 224 4.85 -13.55 13.67
CA ARG A 224 5.58 -14.55 12.86
C ARG A 224 5.51 -14.23 11.36
N GLN A 225 4.33 -13.89 10.84
CA GLN A 225 4.17 -13.48 9.44
C GLN A 225 5.00 -12.23 9.13
N ASN A 226 4.97 -11.19 9.98
CA ASN A 226 5.76 -9.98 9.75
C ASN A 226 7.28 -10.24 9.77
N VAL A 227 7.77 -11.15 10.62
CA VAL A 227 9.16 -11.62 10.59
C VAL A 227 9.48 -12.36 9.28
N LEU A 228 8.59 -13.23 8.80
CA LEU A 228 8.74 -13.93 7.51
C LEU A 228 8.80 -12.95 6.33
N LEU A 229 7.90 -11.96 6.29
CA LEU A 229 7.87 -10.92 5.26
C LEU A 229 9.16 -10.09 5.29
N ARG A 230 9.64 -9.66 6.47
CA ARG A 230 10.88 -8.91 6.65
C ARG A 230 12.11 -9.70 6.21
N ALA A 231 12.21 -10.97 6.60
CA ALA A 231 13.33 -11.83 6.25
C ALA A 231 13.49 -12.02 4.73
N ASN A 232 12.39 -11.90 3.99
CA ASN A 232 12.33 -12.04 2.53
C ASN A 232 12.08 -10.72 1.79
N ALA A 233 12.11 -9.56 2.48
CA ALA A 233 11.65 -8.29 1.93
C ALA A 233 12.41 -7.86 0.66
N LEU A 234 13.71 -8.15 0.60
CA LEU A 234 14.58 -8.05 -0.58
C LEU A 234 15.23 -9.41 -0.90
N GLY A 235 14.45 -10.48 -0.77
CA GLY A 235 14.86 -11.86 -1.08
C GLY A 235 14.47 -12.28 -2.50
N ASN A 236 14.02 -13.53 -2.63
CA ASN A 236 13.44 -14.06 -3.86
C ASN A 236 11.91 -14.11 -3.73
N PHE A 237 11.17 -13.58 -4.71
CA PHE A 237 9.70 -13.53 -4.66
C PHE A 237 9.06 -14.92 -4.79
N GLY A 238 9.68 -15.87 -5.51
CA GLY A 238 9.24 -17.26 -5.50
C GLY A 238 9.34 -17.88 -4.10
N THR A 239 10.51 -17.77 -3.46
CA THR A 239 10.68 -18.21 -2.06
C THR A 239 9.67 -17.57 -1.11
N LEU A 240 9.45 -16.25 -1.23
CA LEU A 240 8.44 -15.52 -0.45
C LEU A 240 7.01 -16.04 -0.71
N LEU A 241 6.63 -16.24 -1.98
CA LEU A 241 5.32 -16.74 -2.39
C LEU A 241 5.02 -18.11 -1.76
N HIS A 242 5.96 -19.07 -1.83
CA HIS A 242 5.78 -20.38 -1.20
C HIS A 242 5.74 -20.31 0.33
N ALA A 243 6.59 -19.47 0.93
CA ALA A 243 6.65 -19.30 2.39
C ALA A 243 5.35 -18.68 2.94
N VAL A 244 4.85 -17.60 2.32
CA VAL A 244 3.64 -16.91 2.78
C VAL A 244 2.36 -17.66 2.40
N SER A 245 2.35 -18.44 1.31
CA SER A 245 1.22 -19.31 0.96
C SER A 245 0.95 -20.39 2.01
N LYS A 246 2.00 -20.84 2.71
CA LYS A 246 1.93 -21.82 3.80
C LYS A 246 1.96 -21.19 5.20
N ASP A 247 2.03 -19.86 5.30
CA ASP A 247 2.01 -19.16 6.58
C ASP A 247 0.65 -19.35 7.30
N PRO A 248 0.63 -19.64 8.62
CA PRO A 248 -0.60 -19.79 9.38
C PRO A 248 -1.53 -18.58 9.36
N ALA A 249 -1.03 -17.34 9.27
CA ALA A 249 -1.89 -16.16 9.19
C ALA A 249 -2.63 -16.13 7.84
N MET A 250 -1.92 -16.37 6.74
CA MET A 250 -2.49 -16.47 5.39
C MET A 250 -3.51 -17.62 5.27
N LEU A 251 -3.15 -18.82 5.76
CA LEU A 251 -4.01 -20.00 5.73
C LEU A 251 -5.27 -19.87 6.62
N ILE A 252 -5.26 -19.01 7.65
CA ILE A 252 -6.48 -18.60 8.38
C ILE A 252 -7.22 -17.51 7.60
N TYR A 253 -6.52 -16.49 7.09
CA TYR A 253 -7.15 -15.33 6.47
C TYR A 253 -7.93 -15.66 5.20
N LEU A 254 -7.45 -16.61 4.39
CA LEU A 254 -8.13 -17.06 3.16
C LEU A 254 -8.84 -18.42 3.32
N ASP A 255 -9.01 -18.89 4.57
CA ASP A 255 -9.61 -20.18 4.94
C ASP A 255 -8.94 -21.42 4.29
N GLY A 256 -7.70 -21.27 3.81
CA GLY A 256 -6.93 -22.32 3.14
C GLY A 256 -6.72 -23.57 4.00
N ALA A 257 -6.54 -23.39 5.33
CA ALA A 257 -6.35 -24.50 6.28
C ALA A 257 -7.54 -25.49 6.37
N GLY A 258 -8.69 -25.14 5.79
CA GLY A 258 -9.88 -25.99 5.68
C GLY A 258 -10.03 -26.73 4.34
N SER A 259 -9.10 -26.56 3.40
CA SER A 259 -9.13 -27.19 2.07
C SER A 259 -8.78 -28.69 2.14
N ARG A 260 -9.64 -29.55 1.59
CA ARG A 260 -9.47 -31.01 1.61
C ARG A 260 -10.13 -31.68 0.39
N LYS A 261 -9.67 -32.87 0.02
CA LYS A 261 -10.22 -33.70 -1.05
C LYS A 261 -11.76 -33.79 -0.95
N GLY A 262 -12.44 -33.61 -2.07
CA GLY A 262 -13.91 -33.56 -2.15
C GLY A 262 -14.56 -32.28 -1.62
N ARG A 263 -13.81 -31.37 -0.97
CA ARG A 263 -14.26 -30.01 -0.63
C ARG A 263 -13.09 -29.01 -0.67
N PRO A 264 -12.48 -28.78 -1.86
CA PRO A 264 -11.42 -27.80 -2.03
C PRO A 264 -11.92 -26.38 -1.71
N ASN A 265 -11.01 -25.49 -1.30
CA ASN A 265 -11.31 -24.07 -1.09
C ASN A 265 -10.79 -23.23 -2.25
N GLU A 266 -11.69 -22.78 -3.11
CA GLU A 266 -11.40 -21.95 -4.29
C GLU A 266 -10.96 -20.51 -3.95
N ASN A 267 -11.29 -20.01 -2.75
CA ASN A 267 -10.96 -18.64 -2.36
C ASN A 267 -9.44 -18.41 -2.40
N PHE A 268 -8.67 -19.25 -1.70
CA PHE A 268 -7.21 -19.15 -1.70
C PHE A 268 -6.61 -19.25 -3.11
N ALA A 269 -7.09 -20.18 -3.93
CA ALA A 269 -6.61 -20.33 -5.30
C ALA A 269 -6.86 -19.08 -6.15
N ARG A 270 -8.05 -18.47 -6.02
CA ARG A 270 -8.41 -17.24 -6.72
C ARG A 270 -7.55 -16.06 -6.28
N GLU A 271 -7.41 -15.81 -4.97
CA GLU A 271 -6.60 -14.68 -4.48
C GLU A 271 -5.12 -14.81 -4.87
N VAL A 272 -4.56 -16.03 -4.85
CA VAL A 272 -3.17 -16.27 -5.29
C VAL A 272 -3.00 -15.93 -6.77
N MET A 273 -3.93 -16.32 -7.64
CA MET A 273 -3.90 -15.98 -9.07
C MET A 273 -4.18 -14.50 -9.33
N GLU A 274 -5.22 -13.93 -8.71
CA GLU A 274 -5.72 -12.57 -8.98
C GLU A 274 -4.90 -11.47 -8.31
N LEU A 275 -4.64 -11.59 -7.00
CA LEU A 275 -4.10 -10.50 -6.19
C LEU A 275 -2.60 -10.63 -5.91
N PHE A 276 -2.06 -11.85 -5.96
CA PHE A 276 -0.67 -12.12 -5.59
C PHE A 276 0.26 -12.40 -6.77
N THR A 277 -0.23 -13.01 -7.86
CA THR A 277 0.61 -13.44 -9.01
C THR A 277 0.20 -12.83 -10.34
N LEU A 278 -0.77 -13.40 -11.07
CA LEU A 278 -1.01 -13.10 -12.48
C LEU A 278 -1.74 -11.77 -12.72
N GLY A 279 -2.64 -11.39 -11.82
CA GLY A 279 -3.63 -10.35 -12.07
C GLY A 279 -4.94 -10.89 -12.65
N GLU A 280 -6.00 -10.08 -12.54
CA GLU A 280 -7.33 -10.37 -13.06
C GLU A 280 -7.30 -10.61 -14.59
N GLY A 281 -8.06 -11.61 -15.07
CA GLY A 281 -8.20 -11.91 -16.51
C GLY A 281 -7.12 -12.83 -17.12
N HIS A 282 -6.14 -13.29 -16.34
CA HIS A 282 -5.03 -14.14 -16.81
C HIS A 282 -5.17 -15.64 -16.49
N TYR A 283 -6.33 -16.06 -15.99
CA TYR A 283 -6.69 -17.44 -15.64
C TYR A 283 -8.19 -17.65 -15.88
N THR A 284 -8.63 -18.91 -15.98
CA THR A 284 -10.04 -19.27 -16.08
C THR A 284 -10.59 -19.73 -14.74
N GLU A 285 -11.92 -19.76 -14.64
CA GLU A 285 -12.62 -20.36 -13.48
C GLU A 285 -12.27 -21.85 -13.28
N GLN A 286 -11.92 -22.57 -14.35
CA GLN A 286 -11.49 -23.96 -14.22
C GLN A 286 -10.10 -24.07 -13.60
N ASP A 287 -9.17 -23.16 -13.94
CA ASP A 287 -7.84 -23.11 -13.32
C ASP A 287 -7.94 -22.89 -11.81
N VAL A 288 -8.86 -22.03 -11.36
CA VAL A 288 -9.13 -21.80 -9.92
C VAL A 288 -9.56 -23.10 -9.24
N ARG A 289 -10.47 -23.87 -9.84
CA ARG A 289 -10.95 -25.16 -9.28
C ARG A 289 -9.85 -26.20 -9.20
N GLU A 290 -9.08 -26.36 -10.27
CA GLU A 290 -7.99 -27.34 -10.34
C GLU A 290 -6.83 -26.98 -9.41
N ALA A 291 -6.48 -25.69 -9.30
CA ALA A 291 -5.54 -25.20 -8.29
C ALA A 291 -6.07 -25.40 -6.86
N ALA A 292 -7.35 -25.16 -6.61
CA ALA A 292 -7.97 -25.38 -5.30
C ALA A 292 -7.90 -26.85 -4.86
N ARG A 293 -7.98 -27.80 -5.81
CA ARG A 293 -7.71 -29.23 -5.58
C ARG A 293 -6.25 -29.47 -5.20
N ALA A 294 -5.29 -28.81 -5.83
CA ALA A 294 -3.86 -28.93 -5.51
C ALA A 294 -3.54 -28.44 -4.09
N TYR A 295 -4.15 -27.35 -3.63
CA TYR A 295 -3.97 -26.82 -2.26
C TYR A 295 -4.67 -27.63 -1.16
N THR A 296 -5.39 -28.71 -1.49
CA THR A 296 -5.99 -29.58 -0.47
C THR A 296 -4.92 -30.29 0.37
N GLY A 297 -5.16 -30.40 1.67
CA GLY A 297 -4.20 -31.02 2.60
C GLY A 297 -3.21 -30.04 3.26
N TRP A 298 -3.08 -28.82 2.75
CA TRP A 298 -2.45 -27.71 3.49
C TRP A 298 -3.29 -27.37 4.72
N SER A 299 -2.67 -27.36 5.90
CA SER A 299 -3.39 -27.09 7.14
C SER A 299 -2.50 -26.50 8.22
N ILE A 300 -3.10 -26.23 9.38
CA ILE A 300 -2.46 -25.70 10.57
C ILE A 300 -2.63 -26.70 11.71
N ASP A 301 -1.57 -26.89 12.50
CA ASP A 301 -1.66 -27.45 13.85
C ASP A 301 -2.18 -26.37 14.81
N ARG A 302 -3.37 -26.59 15.38
CA ARG A 302 -4.08 -25.54 16.13
C ARG A 302 -3.42 -25.13 17.45
N PRO A 303 -2.85 -26.03 18.27
CA PRO A 303 -2.15 -25.64 19.50
C PRO A 303 -0.89 -24.81 19.25
N THR A 304 -0.05 -25.19 18.28
CA THR A 304 1.21 -24.47 17.99
C THR A 304 1.05 -23.29 17.03
N MET A 305 -0.06 -23.25 16.28
CA MET A 305 -0.29 -22.39 15.13
C MET A 305 0.89 -22.43 14.15
N THR A 306 1.17 -23.63 13.64
CA THR A 306 2.21 -23.92 12.64
C THR A 306 1.64 -24.66 11.45
N TYR A 307 2.29 -24.56 10.28
CA TYR A 307 1.90 -25.30 9.08
C TYR A 307 2.08 -26.81 9.27
N VAL A 308 1.11 -27.58 8.78
CA VAL A 308 1.21 -29.05 8.67
C VAL A 308 0.63 -29.55 7.35
N TRP A 309 1.34 -30.48 6.72
CA TRP A 309 0.85 -31.23 5.57
C TRP A 309 0.01 -32.42 6.01
N ARG A 310 -1.16 -32.61 5.40
CA ARG A 310 -2.04 -33.77 5.63
C ARG A 310 -2.34 -34.50 4.33
N ALA A 311 -1.44 -35.40 3.93
CA ALA A 311 -1.54 -36.18 2.70
C ALA A 311 -2.89 -36.94 2.56
N ASN A 312 -3.45 -37.43 3.66
CA ASN A 312 -4.76 -38.10 3.67
C ASN A 312 -5.96 -37.17 3.37
N LEU A 313 -5.74 -35.84 3.37
CA LEU A 313 -6.72 -34.84 2.97
C LEU A 313 -6.39 -34.24 1.59
N HIS A 314 -5.30 -34.65 0.93
CA HIS A 314 -4.94 -34.16 -0.39
C HIS A 314 -5.65 -34.92 -1.51
N ASP A 315 -6.01 -34.21 -2.57
CA ASP A 315 -6.58 -34.76 -3.79
C ASP A 315 -5.50 -35.18 -4.79
N THR A 316 -5.03 -36.42 -4.68
CA THR A 316 -4.08 -37.08 -5.61
C THR A 316 -4.67 -37.42 -6.99
N GLY A 317 -5.75 -36.78 -7.41
CA GLY A 317 -6.27 -36.92 -8.77
C GLY A 317 -5.53 -36.00 -9.72
N THR A 318 -5.43 -36.36 -11.00
CA THR A 318 -4.90 -35.48 -12.05
C THR A 318 -5.66 -34.15 -12.09
N LYS A 319 -4.92 -33.05 -12.28
CA LYS A 319 -5.37 -31.66 -12.29
C LYS A 319 -4.86 -30.98 -13.56
N THR A 320 -5.58 -29.98 -14.06
CA THR A 320 -5.13 -29.16 -15.20
C THR A 320 -5.13 -27.69 -14.81
N VAL A 321 -3.96 -27.05 -14.79
CA VAL A 321 -3.79 -25.66 -14.38
C VAL A 321 -2.97 -24.92 -15.44
N LEU A 322 -3.55 -23.87 -16.01
CA LEU A 322 -2.97 -23.01 -17.07
C LEU A 322 -2.44 -23.80 -18.27
N GLY A 323 -3.17 -24.84 -18.66
CA GLY A 323 -2.84 -25.74 -19.78
C GLY A 323 -1.81 -26.83 -19.47
N GLN A 324 -1.26 -26.86 -18.26
CA GLN A 324 -0.40 -27.97 -17.79
C GLN A 324 -1.24 -29.01 -17.07
N THR A 325 -0.93 -30.30 -17.22
CA THR A 325 -1.70 -31.41 -16.62
C THR A 325 -0.78 -32.37 -15.86
N GLY A 326 -1.16 -32.72 -14.63
CA GLY A 326 -0.37 -33.60 -13.75
C GLY A 326 -1.07 -33.85 -12.41
N ASP A 327 -0.52 -34.71 -11.56
CA ASP A 327 -0.97 -34.83 -10.16
C ASP A 327 -0.30 -33.73 -9.32
N PHE A 328 -0.71 -32.47 -9.53
CA PHE A 328 -0.04 -31.33 -8.90
C PHE A 328 -0.38 -31.18 -7.42
N ASP A 329 0.63 -30.95 -6.59
CA ASP A 329 0.44 -30.39 -5.25
C ASP A 329 0.38 -28.85 -5.27
N GLY A 330 0.13 -28.26 -4.10
CA GLY A 330 0.02 -26.81 -3.97
C GLY A 330 1.32 -26.05 -4.24
N ASP A 331 2.49 -26.63 -3.98
CA ASP A 331 3.78 -25.99 -4.28
C ASP A 331 4.02 -25.98 -5.79
N GLN A 332 3.74 -27.09 -6.48
CA GLN A 332 3.84 -27.18 -7.94
C GLN A 332 2.89 -26.24 -8.67
N VAL A 333 1.71 -25.94 -8.11
CA VAL A 333 0.83 -24.90 -8.67
C VAL A 333 1.43 -23.51 -8.52
N LEU A 334 2.13 -23.20 -7.42
CA LEU A 334 2.86 -21.93 -7.30
C LEU A 334 4.00 -21.83 -8.33
N ASP A 335 4.72 -22.93 -8.59
CA ASP A 335 5.73 -22.99 -9.65
C ASP A 335 5.12 -22.74 -11.06
N ILE A 336 3.94 -23.31 -11.34
CA ILE A 336 3.19 -23.07 -12.59
C ILE A 336 2.84 -21.57 -12.74
N LEU A 337 2.48 -20.89 -11.64
CA LEU A 337 2.21 -19.45 -11.64
C LEU A 337 3.49 -18.61 -11.80
N LEU A 338 4.59 -18.99 -11.16
CA LEU A 338 5.90 -18.34 -11.34
C LEU A 338 6.42 -18.52 -12.78
N ALA A 339 6.09 -19.64 -13.44
CA ALA A 339 6.43 -19.87 -14.85
C ALA A 339 5.69 -18.94 -15.84
N ARG A 340 4.70 -18.14 -15.39
CA ARG A 340 3.97 -17.18 -16.25
C ARG A 340 4.67 -15.81 -16.34
N PRO A 341 4.83 -15.21 -17.55
CA PRO A 341 5.33 -13.82 -17.68
C PRO A 341 4.44 -12.81 -16.94
N GLU A 342 3.13 -13.07 -16.87
CA GLU A 342 2.14 -12.21 -16.22
C GLU A 342 2.50 -11.93 -14.75
N THR A 343 3.01 -12.93 -14.02
CA THR A 343 3.45 -12.79 -12.61
C THR A 343 4.53 -11.71 -12.44
N ALA A 344 5.56 -11.73 -13.29
CA ALA A 344 6.62 -10.72 -13.24
C ALA A 344 6.11 -9.32 -13.63
N THR A 345 5.21 -9.24 -14.61
CA THR A 345 4.58 -7.98 -15.05
C THR A 345 3.71 -7.37 -13.95
N PHE A 346 2.85 -8.16 -13.32
CA PHE A 346 1.93 -7.71 -12.27
C PHE A 346 2.66 -7.20 -11.02
N VAL A 347 3.63 -7.97 -10.51
CA VAL A 347 4.43 -7.58 -9.33
C VAL A 347 5.25 -6.34 -9.64
N THR A 348 5.87 -6.25 -10.83
CA THR A 348 6.58 -5.03 -11.27
C THR A 348 5.65 -3.82 -11.35
N GLY A 349 4.43 -3.99 -11.86
CA GLY A 349 3.43 -2.93 -11.92
C GLY A 349 2.98 -2.44 -10.54
N LYS A 350 3.00 -3.30 -9.51
CA LYS A 350 2.80 -2.88 -8.09
C LYS A 350 4.03 -2.13 -7.56
N LEU A 351 5.24 -2.65 -7.76
CA LEU A 351 6.49 -1.98 -7.33
C LEU A 351 6.65 -0.60 -7.97
N TRP A 352 6.28 -0.45 -9.25
CA TRP A 352 6.31 0.84 -9.93
C TRP A 352 5.41 1.88 -9.26
N ARG A 353 4.19 1.47 -8.87
CA ARG A 353 3.22 2.35 -8.19
C ARG A 353 3.62 2.69 -6.76
N GLU A 354 4.48 1.89 -6.14
CA GLU A 354 5.02 2.15 -4.81
C GLU A 354 6.19 3.16 -4.83
N PHE A 355 7.04 3.09 -5.87
CA PHE A 355 8.35 3.76 -5.89
C PHE A 355 8.60 4.77 -7.03
N VAL A 356 7.85 4.73 -8.15
CA VAL A 356 8.14 5.57 -9.33
C VAL A 356 7.04 6.59 -9.60
N SER A 357 5.80 6.15 -9.83
CA SER A 357 4.67 7.04 -10.18
C SER A 357 3.34 6.28 -10.15
N PRO A 358 2.18 6.96 -10.06
CA PRO A 358 0.86 6.30 -10.13
C PRO A 358 0.62 5.49 -11.42
N THR A 359 1.26 5.90 -12.52
CA THR A 359 1.08 5.33 -13.86
C THR A 359 2.39 4.73 -14.37
N PRO A 360 2.48 3.39 -14.53
CA PRO A 360 3.65 2.73 -15.11
C PRO A 360 3.97 3.17 -16.54
N ASP A 361 5.24 3.50 -16.82
CA ASP A 361 5.76 3.55 -18.19
C ASP A 361 5.78 2.11 -18.74
N PRO A 362 5.01 1.79 -19.80
CA PRO A 362 4.90 0.41 -20.28
C PRO A 362 6.23 -0.17 -20.79
N GLN A 363 7.09 0.65 -21.41
CA GLN A 363 8.35 0.18 -21.96
C GLN A 363 9.37 -0.09 -20.84
N GLN A 364 9.45 0.80 -19.85
CA GLN A 364 10.40 0.68 -18.75
C GLN A 364 9.95 -0.36 -17.73
N ALA A 365 8.65 -0.43 -17.40
CA ALA A 365 8.10 -1.49 -16.57
C ALA A 365 8.31 -2.88 -17.21
N ALA A 366 8.15 -3.02 -18.54
CA ALA A 366 8.44 -4.29 -19.22
C ALA A 366 9.92 -4.69 -19.12
N ARG A 367 10.86 -3.73 -19.19
CA ARG A 367 12.31 -4.01 -18.97
C ARG A 367 12.59 -4.50 -17.55
N VAL A 368 11.98 -3.87 -16.54
CA VAL A 368 12.10 -4.29 -15.13
C VAL A 368 11.50 -5.68 -14.91
N ALA A 369 10.30 -5.95 -15.45
CA ALA A 369 9.65 -7.25 -15.36
C ALA A 369 10.48 -8.37 -16.01
N ASN A 370 11.07 -8.10 -17.18
CA ASN A 370 11.97 -9.03 -17.84
C ASN A 370 13.23 -9.31 -17.01
N ALA A 371 13.85 -8.28 -16.43
CA ALA A 371 15.01 -8.44 -15.55
C ALA A 371 14.68 -9.25 -14.28
N PHE A 372 13.54 -8.96 -13.65
CA PHE A 372 13.02 -9.66 -12.48
C PHE A 372 12.74 -11.15 -12.77
N ARG A 373 12.15 -11.46 -13.93
CA ARG A 373 11.92 -12.86 -14.32
C ARG A 373 13.21 -13.58 -14.70
N ALA A 374 14.11 -12.92 -15.42
CA ALA A 374 15.38 -13.50 -15.86
C ALA A 374 16.35 -13.79 -14.70
N SER A 375 16.27 -13.04 -13.59
CA SER A 375 16.99 -13.36 -12.34
C SER A 375 16.36 -14.50 -11.53
N GLY A 376 15.31 -15.14 -12.03
CA GLY A 376 14.57 -16.17 -11.29
C GLY A 376 13.77 -15.59 -10.12
N TYR A 377 13.24 -14.37 -10.26
CA TYR A 377 12.48 -13.63 -9.24
C TYR A 377 13.29 -13.05 -8.06
N ASP A 378 14.54 -12.65 -8.29
CA ASP A 378 15.30 -11.86 -7.31
C ASP A 378 14.75 -10.42 -7.19
N ILE A 379 14.29 -10.05 -5.99
CA ILE A 379 13.65 -8.75 -5.70
C ILE A 379 14.67 -7.60 -5.76
N ARG A 380 15.94 -7.83 -5.40
CA ARG A 380 17.00 -6.82 -5.50
C ARG A 380 17.28 -6.48 -6.95
N VAL A 381 17.31 -7.47 -7.85
CA VAL A 381 17.46 -7.23 -9.29
C VAL A 381 16.29 -6.40 -9.83
N ALA A 382 15.07 -6.69 -9.41
CA ALA A 382 13.89 -5.90 -9.79
C ALA A 382 13.98 -4.44 -9.30
N LEU A 383 14.27 -4.23 -8.00
CA LEU A 383 14.42 -2.90 -7.41
C LEU A 383 15.58 -2.14 -8.05
N ARG A 384 16.73 -2.76 -8.27
CA ARG A 384 17.89 -2.15 -8.94
C ARG A 384 17.54 -1.70 -10.36
N ALA A 385 16.87 -2.55 -11.13
CA ALA A 385 16.44 -2.22 -12.49
C ALA A 385 15.42 -1.05 -12.49
N LEU A 386 14.49 -1.04 -11.53
CA LEU A 386 13.47 -0.01 -11.36
C LEU A 386 14.08 1.35 -10.94
N LEU A 387 14.93 1.37 -9.92
CA LEU A 387 15.54 2.58 -9.37
C LEU A 387 16.61 3.19 -10.30
N LEU A 388 17.04 2.47 -11.34
CA LEU A 388 17.91 2.99 -12.41
C LEU A 388 17.16 3.34 -13.70
N THR A 389 15.81 3.27 -13.70
CA THR A 389 15.00 3.78 -14.82
C THR A 389 15.14 5.30 -14.96
N PRO A 390 15.20 5.83 -16.21
CA PRO A 390 14.99 7.25 -16.46
C PRO A 390 13.76 7.83 -15.76
N SER A 391 12.61 7.11 -15.75
CA SER A 391 11.38 7.58 -15.10
C SER A 391 11.50 7.79 -13.59
N PHE A 392 12.24 6.95 -12.86
CA PHE A 392 12.47 7.17 -11.43
C PHE A 392 13.20 8.48 -11.17
N TRP A 393 14.11 8.89 -12.05
CA TRP A 393 14.90 10.11 -11.89
C TRP A 393 14.37 11.32 -12.64
N ASP A 394 13.15 11.26 -13.16
CA ASP A 394 12.52 12.41 -13.80
C ASP A 394 12.17 13.48 -12.76
N ARG A 395 12.23 14.75 -13.15
CA ARG A 395 11.73 15.84 -12.30
C ARG A 395 10.23 15.72 -12.10
N ASP A 396 9.52 15.30 -13.14
CA ASP A 396 8.06 15.17 -13.12
C ASP A 396 7.58 13.95 -12.30
N ALA A 397 8.49 13.09 -11.85
CA ALA A 397 8.19 11.98 -10.92
C ALA A 397 8.20 12.41 -9.44
N ARG A 398 8.78 13.57 -9.10
CA ARG A 398 8.88 14.08 -7.72
C ARG A 398 7.57 14.70 -7.26
N GLY A 399 7.09 14.32 -6.08
CA GLY A 399 5.81 14.79 -5.55
C GLY A 399 4.59 14.15 -6.22
N THR A 400 4.75 13.02 -6.93
CA THR A 400 3.64 12.35 -7.64
C THR A 400 2.92 11.28 -6.84
N LEU A 401 3.47 10.85 -5.70
CA LEU A 401 2.82 9.87 -4.83
C LEU A 401 2.45 10.54 -3.51
N VAL A 402 1.24 10.25 -3.04
CA VAL A 402 0.80 10.60 -1.69
C VAL A 402 1.52 9.68 -0.69
N LYS A 403 2.11 10.27 0.36
CA LYS A 403 2.66 9.53 1.51
C LYS A 403 1.53 8.76 2.20
N SER A 404 1.65 7.43 2.33
CA SER A 404 0.74 6.63 3.13
C SER A 404 0.77 7.11 4.59
N PRO A 405 -0.25 6.83 5.42
CA PRO A 405 -0.23 7.21 6.83
C PRO A 405 0.97 6.71 7.63
N SER A 406 1.47 5.48 7.36
CA SER A 406 2.70 4.99 7.98
C SER A 406 3.92 5.80 7.54
N GLU A 407 4.02 6.16 6.26
CA GLU A 407 5.11 7.01 5.76
C GLU A 407 5.02 8.41 6.36
N PHE A 408 3.87 9.08 6.28
CA PHE A 408 3.69 10.43 6.77
C PHE A 408 4.02 10.58 8.28
N VAL A 409 3.59 9.62 9.11
CA VAL A 409 3.89 9.62 10.55
C VAL A 409 5.38 9.36 10.79
N THR A 410 5.97 8.37 10.12
CA THR A 410 7.39 8.02 10.31
C THR A 410 8.34 9.08 9.75
N ASP A 411 8.08 9.62 8.56
CA ASP A 411 8.82 10.74 7.96
C ASP A 411 8.85 11.92 8.92
N THR A 412 7.69 12.39 9.39
CA THR A 412 7.61 13.52 10.33
C THR A 412 8.43 13.27 11.60
N VAL A 413 8.42 12.05 12.14
CA VAL A 413 9.17 11.70 13.35
C VAL A 413 10.68 11.71 13.10
N ARG A 414 11.14 11.16 11.97
CA ARG A 414 12.57 11.06 11.62
C ARG A 414 13.16 12.39 11.16
N GLU A 415 12.47 13.07 10.26
CA GLU A 415 12.89 14.34 9.64
C GLU A 415 13.14 15.44 10.67
N PHE A 416 12.34 15.46 11.75
CA PHE A 416 12.45 16.42 12.85
C PHE A 416 13.15 15.87 14.09
N ASP A 417 13.68 14.63 14.05
CA ASP A 417 14.29 13.94 15.21
C ASP A 417 13.43 14.06 16.48
N ILE A 418 12.16 13.68 16.34
CA ILE A 418 11.14 13.80 17.38
C ILE A 418 11.32 12.64 18.38
N GLY A 419 11.72 12.96 19.60
CA GLY A 419 11.67 12.01 20.72
C GLY A 419 10.23 11.75 21.15
N TYR A 420 9.90 10.48 21.38
CA TYR A 420 8.60 10.04 21.89
C TYR A 420 8.76 8.92 22.92
N ASP A 421 7.95 8.94 23.98
CA ASP A 421 8.05 7.96 25.08
C ASP A 421 7.18 6.71 24.88
N ASP A 422 6.12 6.78 24.06
CA ASP A 422 5.20 5.66 23.77
C ASP A 422 4.99 5.45 22.25
N PRO A 423 5.60 4.40 21.64
CA PRO A 423 5.41 4.09 20.22
C PRO A 423 3.97 3.70 19.86
N GLN A 424 3.11 3.34 20.82
CA GLN A 424 1.68 3.14 20.52
C GLN A 424 1.02 4.45 20.04
N MET A 425 1.55 5.63 20.38
CA MET A 425 1.07 6.89 19.82
C MET A 425 1.20 6.90 18.29
N LEU A 426 2.35 6.48 17.76
CA LEU A 426 2.61 6.45 16.33
C LEU A 426 1.66 5.48 15.62
N ALA A 427 1.57 4.24 16.13
CA ALA A 427 0.64 3.24 15.60
C ALA A 427 -0.83 3.69 15.66
N ARG A 428 -1.26 4.36 16.74
CA ARG A 428 -2.61 4.95 16.86
C ARG A 428 -2.82 6.06 15.83
N GLN A 429 -1.83 6.94 15.62
CA GLN A 429 -1.92 8.01 14.63
C GLN A 429 -2.02 7.47 13.20
N MET A 430 -1.23 6.47 12.83
CA MET A 430 -1.33 5.78 11.54
C MET A 430 -2.74 5.20 11.32
N GLY A 431 -3.32 4.61 12.38
CA GLY A 431 -4.71 4.12 12.38
C GLY A 431 -5.77 5.21 12.21
N VAL A 432 -5.64 6.35 12.91
CA VAL A 432 -6.54 7.52 12.77
C VAL A 432 -6.52 8.08 11.35
N LEU A 433 -5.37 7.98 10.67
CA LEU A 433 -5.17 8.41 9.29
C LEU A 433 -5.54 7.35 8.24
N GLY A 434 -6.07 6.18 8.66
CA GLY A 434 -6.61 5.14 7.78
C GLY A 434 -5.77 3.86 7.62
N GLN A 435 -4.53 3.82 8.14
CA GLN A 435 -3.62 2.67 8.01
C GLN A 435 -3.31 2.05 9.38
N ALA A 436 -4.31 1.42 9.99
CA ALA A 436 -4.11 0.70 11.25
C ALA A 436 -3.27 -0.56 10.97
N LEU A 437 -2.00 -0.59 11.43
CA LEU A 437 -1.06 -1.69 11.19
C LEU A 437 -1.67 -3.06 11.54
N PHE A 438 -1.37 -4.09 10.74
CA PHE A 438 -1.95 -5.45 10.84
C PHE A 438 -3.47 -5.54 10.61
N ARG A 439 -4.12 -4.49 10.10
CA ARG A 439 -5.58 -4.41 9.88
C ARG A 439 -5.93 -3.82 8.50
N PRO A 440 -5.50 -4.45 7.39
CA PRO A 440 -5.98 -4.07 6.06
C PRO A 440 -7.51 -4.22 5.96
N PRO A 441 -8.22 -3.29 5.30
CA PRO A 441 -9.69 -3.22 5.33
C PRO A 441 -10.39 -4.34 4.55
N ASN A 442 -9.72 -4.93 3.54
CA ASN A 442 -10.23 -6.03 2.73
C ASN A 442 -9.06 -6.79 2.05
N VAL A 443 -9.37 -7.85 1.30
CA VAL A 443 -8.38 -8.73 0.63
C VAL A 443 -7.46 -8.01 -0.37
N LYS A 444 -7.86 -6.87 -0.93
CA LYS A 444 -7.04 -6.03 -1.84
C LYS A 444 -6.07 -5.11 -1.09
N GLY A 445 -6.07 -5.15 0.24
CA GLY A 445 -5.17 -4.39 1.11
C GLY A 445 -5.69 -3.00 1.47
N TRP A 446 -4.80 -2.12 1.91
CA TRP A 446 -5.06 -0.70 1.99
C TRP A 446 -4.98 -0.08 0.58
N PRO A 447 -5.96 0.76 0.19
CA PRO A 447 -5.90 1.52 -1.05
C PRO A 447 -4.77 2.57 -0.97
N GLY A 448 -4.05 2.78 -2.07
CA GLY A 448 -3.00 3.80 -2.18
C GLY A 448 -3.48 5.14 -2.74
N GLY A 449 -2.54 6.09 -2.86
CA GLY A 449 -2.77 7.38 -3.53
C GLY A 449 -3.82 8.25 -2.83
N ASP A 450 -4.71 8.85 -3.63
CA ASP A 450 -5.71 9.83 -3.19
C ASP A 450 -6.67 9.30 -2.12
N ALA A 451 -6.81 7.97 -1.98
CA ALA A 451 -7.60 7.35 -0.90
C ALA A 451 -7.09 7.69 0.52
N TRP A 452 -5.87 8.24 0.64
CA TRP A 452 -5.29 8.73 1.88
C TRP A 452 -5.59 10.22 2.20
N ILE A 453 -6.34 10.90 1.32
CA ILE A 453 -6.55 12.34 1.31
C ILE A 453 -8.04 12.66 1.17
N ASP A 454 -8.67 12.97 2.29
CA ASP A 454 -10.01 13.51 2.40
C ASP A 454 -10.04 14.67 3.41
N SER A 455 -11.18 15.34 3.54
CA SER A 455 -11.31 16.51 4.42
C SER A 455 -11.00 16.22 5.91
N SER A 456 -11.25 14.99 6.37
CA SER A 456 -10.98 14.56 7.75
C SER A 456 -9.54 14.10 7.94
N THR A 457 -8.97 13.33 7.01
CA THR A 457 -7.58 12.87 7.08
C THR A 457 -6.58 13.99 6.86
N LEU A 458 -6.84 14.96 5.97
CA LEU A 458 -6.04 16.18 5.84
C LEU A 458 -6.02 16.99 7.14
N LEU A 459 -7.18 17.18 7.79
CA LEU A 459 -7.26 17.88 9.07
C LEU A 459 -6.47 17.12 10.15
N ALA A 460 -6.58 15.79 10.20
CA ALA A 460 -5.85 14.96 11.15
C ALA A 460 -4.32 14.96 10.90
N ARG A 461 -3.88 14.99 9.63
CA ARG A 461 -2.47 15.16 9.21
C ARG A 461 -1.92 16.51 9.68
N LYS A 462 -2.63 17.61 9.39
CA LYS A 462 -2.31 18.97 9.88
C LYS A 462 -2.19 19.01 11.41
N GLN A 463 -3.20 18.52 12.12
CA GLN A 463 -3.20 18.52 13.58
C GLN A 463 -2.09 17.65 14.17
N PHE A 464 -1.64 16.59 13.49
CA PHE A 464 -0.50 15.79 13.95
C PHE A 464 0.79 16.60 13.91
N VAL A 465 1.10 17.25 12.79
CA VAL A 465 2.25 18.14 12.66
C VAL A 465 2.18 19.28 13.69
N GLU A 466 1.05 19.98 13.81
CA GLU A 466 0.90 21.04 14.81
C GLU A 466 1.12 20.56 16.26
N ARG A 467 0.71 19.32 16.60
CA ARG A 467 0.97 18.74 17.93
C ARG A 467 2.46 18.53 18.19
N MET A 468 3.22 18.11 17.18
CA MET A 468 4.66 17.90 17.32
C MET A 468 5.39 19.23 17.57
N PHE A 469 5.04 20.29 16.84
CA PHE A 469 5.66 21.61 16.98
C PHE A 469 5.28 22.34 18.29
N ARG A 470 4.03 22.21 18.76
CA ARG A 470 3.60 22.83 20.04
C ARG A 470 4.22 22.17 21.28
N ALA A 471 4.77 20.95 21.16
CA ALA A 471 5.54 20.34 22.24
C ALA A 471 6.84 21.11 22.51
N THR A 472 7.46 21.66 21.47
CA THR A 472 8.68 22.49 21.53
C THR A 472 8.46 23.79 22.29
N GLU A 473 7.34 24.49 22.06
CA GLU A 473 7.04 25.76 22.73
C GLU A 473 7.02 25.62 24.25
N LYS A 474 6.48 24.52 24.79
CA LYS A 474 6.43 24.29 26.25
C LYS A 474 7.76 23.82 26.84
N ALA A 475 8.60 23.14 26.08
CA ALA A 475 9.96 22.82 26.50
C ALA A 475 10.80 24.10 26.65
N ASN A 476 10.68 25.03 25.69
CA ASN A 476 11.43 26.28 25.69
C ASN A 476 10.82 27.37 26.61
N ALA A 477 9.51 27.39 26.81
CA ALA A 477 8.84 28.33 27.73
C ALA A 477 9.13 28.06 29.22
N GLY A 478 9.76 26.92 29.56
CA GLY A 478 10.21 26.62 30.93
C GLY A 478 11.24 27.62 31.49
N ALA A 479 11.85 28.45 30.63
CA ALA A 479 12.80 29.49 31.04
C ALA A 479 12.12 30.85 31.40
N ALA A 480 10.87 31.08 31.01
CA ALA A 480 10.20 32.37 31.27
C ALA A 480 8.67 32.27 31.20
N SER A 481 8.01 32.19 32.37
CA SER A 481 6.71 32.85 32.56
C SER A 481 6.40 33.08 34.04
N MET A 482 6.23 34.35 34.42
CA MET A 482 5.56 34.71 35.66
C MET A 482 4.06 34.39 35.56
N VAL A 483 3.45 34.02 36.70
CA VAL A 483 2.03 33.67 36.78
C VAL A 483 1.18 34.94 37.01
N PRO A 484 0.23 35.29 36.12
CA PRO A 484 -0.84 36.22 36.45
C PRO A 484 -1.99 35.48 37.15
N SER A 485 -2.54 36.06 38.21
CA SER A 485 -3.68 35.48 38.93
C SER A 485 -4.99 35.60 38.15
N MET A 486 -5.81 34.54 38.16
CA MET A 486 -7.16 34.57 37.62
C MET A 486 -8.15 35.10 38.67
N SER A 487 -8.97 36.08 38.28
CA SER A 487 -10.21 36.43 38.97
C SER A 487 -11.39 35.77 38.26
N MET A 488 -12.31 35.15 39.00
CA MET A 488 -13.47 34.45 38.44
C MET A 488 -14.64 35.40 38.19
N ARG A 489 -15.34 35.20 37.06
CA ARG A 489 -16.77 35.47 36.92
C ARG A 489 -17.46 34.30 36.23
N THR A 490 -18.69 34.04 36.64
CA THR A 490 -19.48 32.86 36.30
C THR A 490 -20.41 33.08 35.10
N ASP A 491 -21.01 31.97 34.67
CA ASP A 491 -22.25 31.86 33.89
C ASP A 491 -22.20 32.15 32.38
N VAL A 492 -22.35 31.08 31.58
CA VAL A 492 -23.57 30.79 30.78
C VAL A 492 -23.62 29.27 30.51
N ARG A 493 -24.77 28.62 30.74
CA ARG A 493 -25.04 27.25 30.27
C ARG A 493 -25.45 27.27 28.78
N ARG A 494 -24.84 26.42 27.95
CA ARG A 494 -25.42 25.97 26.68
C ARG A 494 -25.35 24.45 26.55
N THR A 495 -26.44 23.87 26.09
CA THR A 495 -26.62 22.44 25.81
C THR A 495 -25.72 22.03 24.64
N ALA A 496 -24.87 21.04 24.84
CA ALA A 496 -23.98 20.53 23.79
C ALA A 496 -24.48 19.21 23.22
N LEU A 497 -24.43 19.07 21.88
CA LEU A 497 -24.50 17.77 21.23
C LEU A 497 -23.31 16.90 21.68
N THR A 498 -23.49 15.59 21.69
CA THR A 498 -22.45 14.60 21.99
C THR A 498 -21.33 14.65 20.94
N MET A 499 -20.31 15.46 21.22
CA MET A 499 -19.03 15.40 20.51
C MET A 499 -18.26 14.13 20.89
N ALA A 500 -17.47 13.60 19.95
CA ALA A 500 -16.46 12.60 20.25
C ALA A 500 -15.50 13.11 21.36
N PRO A 501 -14.96 12.23 22.22
CA PRO A 501 -14.13 12.66 23.35
C PRO A 501 -12.93 13.47 22.89
N SER A 502 -12.83 14.71 23.39
CA SER A 502 -11.71 15.60 23.12
C SER A 502 -10.44 15.06 23.78
N MET A 503 -9.54 14.52 22.96
CA MET A 503 -8.22 14.06 23.39
C MET A 503 -7.44 15.22 24.05
N PRO A 504 -6.58 14.95 25.06
CA PRO A 504 -5.91 15.98 25.84
C PRO A 504 -5.03 16.91 24.99
N ARG A 505 -5.00 18.19 25.35
CA ARG A 505 -4.36 19.30 24.60
C ARG A 505 -2.83 19.34 24.66
N THR A 506 -2.19 18.36 25.29
CA THR A 506 -0.73 18.21 25.37
C THR A 506 -0.40 16.73 25.29
N VAL A 507 0.55 16.36 24.45
CA VAL A 507 1.10 15.00 24.42
C VAL A 507 2.26 14.95 25.40
N ALA A 508 2.07 14.28 26.54
CA ALA A 508 3.17 13.96 27.43
C ALA A 508 4.15 13.04 26.69
N GLY A 509 5.45 13.32 26.83
CA GLY A 509 6.52 12.49 26.28
C GLY A 509 6.89 12.73 24.81
N VAL A 510 6.32 13.72 24.12
CA VAL A 510 6.81 14.16 22.80
C VAL A 510 7.78 15.34 22.96
N ARG A 511 8.92 15.27 22.26
CA ARG A 511 10.04 16.22 22.38
C ARG A 511 10.62 16.52 21.00
N PHE A 512 10.56 17.78 20.56
CA PHE A 512 11.21 18.27 19.35
C PHE A 512 12.03 19.51 19.67
N ASP A 513 13.29 19.56 19.22
CA ASP A 513 14.20 20.69 19.40
C ASP A 513 14.39 21.44 18.08
N LEU A 514 13.53 22.44 17.87
CA LEU A 514 13.53 23.27 16.66
C LEU A 514 14.83 24.09 16.52
N ALA A 515 15.46 24.52 17.62
CA ALA A 515 16.68 25.31 17.54
C ALA A 515 17.85 24.46 17.03
N ARG A 516 17.98 23.22 17.54
CA ARG A 516 18.95 22.24 17.05
C ARG A 516 18.67 21.83 15.60
N TRP A 517 17.41 21.68 15.21
CA TRP A 517 17.05 21.34 13.82
C TRP A 517 17.34 22.48 12.82
N LEU A 518 17.19 23.73 13.25
CA LEU A 518 17.50 24.91 12.41
C LEU A 518 19.01 25.23 12.34
N GLN A 519 19.81 24.73 13.28
CA GLN A 519 21.24 25.02 13.39
C GLN A 519 22.08 24.73 12.12
N PRO A 520 21.85 23.66 11.33
CA PRO A 520 22.54 23.44 10.05
C PRO A 520 22.28 24.52 8.98
N TYR A 521 21.18 25.27 9.10
CA TYR A 521 20.83 26.38 8.21
C TYR A 521 21.32 27.74 8.72
N ALA A 522 22.06 27.76 9.83
CA ALA A 522 22.49 28.96 10.55
C ALA A 522 21.32 29.87 10.99
N LEU A 523 20.21 29.26 11.42
CA LEU A 523 19.00 29.94 11.90
C LEU A 523 18.67 29.55 13.34
N GLY A 524 18.15 30.51 14.11
CA GLY A 524 17.36 30.29 15.32
C GLY A 524 15.85 30.37 15.03
N PRO A 525 14.98 29.90 15.95
CA PRO A 525 13.53 29.84 15.73
C PRO A 525 12.86 31.19 15.42
N VAL A 526 13.41 32.29 15.95
CA VAL A 526 12.86 33.66 15.80
C VAL A 526 13.51 34.46 14.68
N ASP A 527 14.54 33.93 14.02
CA ASP A 527 15.23 34.63 12.93
C ASP A 527 14.38 34.64 11.66
N VAL A 528 14.40 35.74 10.91
CA VAL A 528 13.74 35.83 9.60
C VAL A 528 14.70 35.30 8.53
N PRO A 529 14.42 34.15 7.90
CA PRO A 529 15.35 33.53 6.96
C PRO A 529 15.42 34.32 5.64
N ASP A 530 16.64 34.49 5.12
CA ASP A 530 16.87 35.10 3.81
C ASP A 530 16.42 34.18 2.65
N ALA A 531 16.48 34.67 1.41
CA ALA A 531 16.03 33.91 0.24
C ALA A 531 16.74 32.54 0.09
N ARG A 532 18.04 32.44 0.44
CA ARG A 532 18.83 31.21 0.31
C ARG A 532 18.47 30.22 1.42
N ALA A 533 18.35 30.68 2.65
CA ALA A 533 17.94 29.86 3.78
C ALA A 533 16.50 29.36 3.61
N ARG A 534 15.62 30.19 3.03
CA ARG A 534 14.24 29.79 2.67
C ARG A 534 14.16 28.70 1.61
N GLU A 535 15.02 28.76 0.60
CA GLU A 535 15.14 27.71 -0.43
C GLU A 535 15.72 26.41 0.16
N ALA A 536 16.71 26.51 1.06
CA ALA A 536 17.27 25.35 1.75
C ALA A 536 16.22 24.64 2.62
N LEU A 537 15.45 25.40 3.41
CA LEU A 537 14.34 24.87 4.21
C LEU A 537 13.23 24.23 3.36
N GLN A 538 12.88 24.82 2.21
CA GLN A 538 11.94 24.20 1.25
C GLN A 538 12.44 22.84 0.76
N ARG A 539 13.68 22.78 0.27
CA ARG A 539 14.28 21.54 -0.28
C ARG A 539 14.57 20.47 0.77
N ALA A 540 14.62 20.84 2.04
CA ALA A 540 14.76 19.91 3.15
C ALA A 540 13.47 19.11 3.41
N VAL A 541 12.29 19.77 3.36
CA VAL A 541 11.02 19.20 3.83
C VAL A 541 9.99 18.92 2.73
N LEU A 542 10.10 19.59 1.56
CA LEU A 542 9.18 19.42 0.43
C LEU A 542 9.83 18.65 -0.73
N PRO A 543 9.11 17.73 -1.39
CA PRO A 543 9.62 17.02 -2.57
C PRO A 543 9.69 17.91 -3.84
N MET A 544 8.97 19.05 -3.82
CA MET A 544 8.83 20.01 -4.91
C MET A 544 8.55 21.42 -4.34
N ALA A 545 8.45 22.43 -5.20
CA ALA A 545 8.14 23.79 -4.77
C ALA A 545 6.76 23.86 -4.06
N PRO A 546 6.60 24.72 -3.03
CA PRO A 546 5.33 24.85 -2.31
C PRO A 546 4.20 25.33 -3.23
N ALA A 547 2.99 24.81 -3.02
CA ALA A 547 1.80 25.22 -3.76
C ALA A 547 1.30 26.60 -3.32
N ALA A 548 1.51 26.99 -2.07
CA ALA A 548 1.12 28.29 -1.53
C ALA A 548 2.26 29.32 -1.61
N PRO A 549 1.99 30.59 -2.00
CA PRO A 549 2.97 31.66 -1.91
C PRO A 549 3.29 31.96 -0.44
N GLN A 550 4.58 32.03 -0.11
CA GLN A 550 5.05 32.15 1.26
C GLN A 550 5.27 33.61 1.68
N THR A 551 4.91 33.95 2.91
CA THR A 551 4.87 35.34 3.42
C THR A 551 6.27 35.90 3.73
N SER A 552 6.64 37.00 3.06
CA SER A 552 7.89 37.72 3.33
C SER A 552 7.85 38.39 4.70
N GLY A 553 8.71 37.98 5.63
CA GLY A 553 8.77 38.51 7.00
C GLY A 553 8.55 37.49 8.11
N ASP A 554 8.02 36.30 7.80
CA ASP A 554 7.87 35.22 8.80
C ASP A 554 9.23 34.81 9.40
N ASN A 555 9.25 34.52 10.70
CA ASN A 555 10.39 33.88 11.33
C ASN A 555 10.50 32.40 10.94
N SER A 556 11.65 31.80 11.23
CA SER A 556 12.00 30.43 10.82
C SER A 556 11.02 29.39 11.36
N ALA A 557 10.49 29.57 12.57
CA ALA A 557 9.47 28.70 13.15
C ALA A 557 8.13 28.76 12.38
N ALA A 558 7.61 29.97 12.16
CA ALA A 558 6.35 30.18 11.43
C ALA A 558 6.46 29.75 9.96
N TYR A 559 7.59 30.04 9.32
CA TYR A 559 7.87 29.65 7.94
C TYR A 559 7.97 28.13 7.78
N LEU A 560 8.70 27.44 8.66
CA LEU A 560 8.74 25.97 8.66
C LEU A 560 7.35 25.38 8.92
N GLN A 561 6.59 25.92 9.86
CA GLN A 561 5.20 25.49 10.09
C GLN A 561 4.35 25.67 8.82
N ALA A 562 4.49 26.77 8.09
CA ALA A 562 3.77 27.00 6.83
C ALA A 562 4.11 25.96 5.75
N LEU A 563 5.38 25.58 5.60
CA LEU A 563 5.81 24.53 4.66
C LEU A 563 5.14 23.17 4.97
N LEU A 564 5.03 22.80 6.24
CA LEU A 564 4.44 21.50 6.62
C LEU A 564 2.90 21.49 6.55
N MET A 565 2.28 22.67 6.40
CA MET A 565 0.85 22.81 6.06
C MET A 565 0.62 22.90 4.55
N ASP A 566 1.68 22.99 3.73
CA ASP A 566 1.56 22.99 2.27
C ASP A 566 1.12 21.61 1.76
N PRO A 567 0.23 21.53 0.77
CA PRO A 567 -0.14 20.27 0.13
C PRO A 567 1.05 19.43 -0.34
N ALA A 568 2.16 20.06 -0.76
CA ALA A 568 3.37 19.36 -1.19
C ALA A 568 4.00 18.48 -0.09
N TYR A 569 3.81 18.80 1.20
CA TYR A 569 4.34 17.99 2.30
C TYR A 569 3.68 16.61 2.42
N GLN A 570 2.46 16.48 1.90
CA GLN A 570 1.72 15.20 1.84
C GLN A 570 2.23 14.26 0.76
N LEU A 571 3.11 14.76 -0.13
CA LEU A 571 3.60 14.08 -1.31
C LEU A 571 5.05 13.63 -1.11
N LYS A 572 5.50 12.72 -1.97
CA LYS A 572 6.87 12.20 -2.06
C LYS A 572 7.23 11.97 -3.53
#